data_AF-A0A819AEP2-F1
#
_entry.id   AF-A0A819AEP2-F1
#
_cell.length_a   1.000
_cell.length_b   1.000
_cell.length_c   1.000
_cell.angle_alpha   90.00
_cell.angle_beta   90.00
_cell.angle_gamma   90.00
#
_symmetry.space_group_name_H-M   'P 1'
#
loop_
_entity.id
_entity.type
_entity.pdbx_description
1 polymer ?
#
loop_
_entity_poly.entity_id
_entity_poly.type
_entity_poly.pdbx_seq_one_letter_code
_entity_poly.pdbx_strand_id
1 'polypeptide(L)'
;MGTTQSNETLLCNEPRDDGVRYFSRFENRPFAYGACRYAYKGTLACVQSSRHKARYNGSSIVVKVFKKGLAKDYGAWNADVSASKEAHEYATLFNAKRFIERSLYFPIPYVAKMDKRAGSWFLGFIGGEDDMSTNPVGSMEYVAMEEYISGNYIKFNSNNGYVNDAVNSSTMPAFSHWTFHHSNGELLVCDLQGVLNGKNYRLTDPAIHSTTAKRYGLTDLGIAGQASFFKTHKCNNICRRWKKIRLTNELNQEVNKIQSSAHTTFSFQVPNIKTNKSQFNYIPIIEE
;
A
#
# COMPACT_ATOMS: atom_id res chain seq x y z
N MET A 1 -22.58 29.37 -9.80
CA MET A 1 -21.87 28.08 -9.88
C MET A 1 -20.83 28.08 -8.79
N GLY A 2 -21.14 27.48 -7.64
CA GLY A 2 -20.35 27.61 -6.42
C GLY A 2 -19.01 26.90 -6.56
N THR A 3 -17.92 27.60 -6.31
CA THR A 3 -16.59 27.03 -6.16
C THR A 3 -16.60 26.15 -4.91
N THR A 4 -16.76 24.84 -5.07
CA THR A 4 -16.48 23.87 -4.01
C THR A 4 -15.04 24.09 -3.54
N GLN A 5 -14.87 24.56 -2.31
CA GLN A 5 -13.56 24.76 -1.72
C GLN A 5 -12.86 23.39 -1.65
N SER A 6 -11.78 23.22 -2.40
CA SER A 6 -10.97 22.01 -2.43
C SER A 6 -9.74 22.19 -1.55
N ASN A 7 -9.33 21.14 -0.85
CA ASN A 7 -8.00 21.07 -0.28
C ASN A 7 -6.95 21.14 -1.40
N GLU A 8 -5.79 21.74 -1.15
CA GLU A 8 -4.70 21.88 -2.11
C GLU A 8 -3.37 21.50 -1.46
N THR A 9 -2.49 20.83 -2.22
CA THR A 9 -1.12 20.52 -1.81
C THR A 9 -0.12 21.49 -2.45
N LEU A 10 1.06 21.59 -1.88
CA LEU A 10 2.26 22.06 -2.58
C LEU A 10 2.67 21.04 -3.66
N LEU A 11 3.67 21.41 -4.47
CA LEU A 11 4.32 20.47 -5.38
C LEU A 11 4.91 19.29 -4.60
N CYS A 12 4.83 18.09 -5.17
CA CYS A 12 5.42 16.90 -4.60
C CYS A 12 6.94 17.06 -4.42
N ASN A 13 7.46 16.39 -3.39
CA ASN A 13 8.84 16.61 -2.95
C ASN A 13 9.86 16.22 -4.03
N GLU A 14 9.58 15.17 -4.79
CA GLU A 14 10.45 14.63 -5.84
C GLU A 14 9.81 14.77 -7.24
N PRO A 15 10.60 15.07 -8.29
CA PRO A 15 10.13 14.97 -9.67
C PRO A 15 9.87 13.51 -10.06
N ARG A 16 9.07 13.31 -11.10
CA ARG A 16 8.79 11.96 -11.65
C ARG A 16 9.73 11.62 -12.79
N ASP A 17 9.53 10.44 -13.36
CA ASP A 17 10.30 9.94 -14.51
C ASP A 17 10.22 10.89 -15.72
N ASP A 18 9.15 11.68 -15.83
CA ASP A 18 8.98 12.74 -16.83
C ASP A 18 9.67 14.07 -16.46
N GLY A 19 10.35 14.14 -15.31
CA GLY A 19 10.99 15.33 -14.75
C GLY A 19 10.02 16.35 -14.13
N VAL A 20 8.72 16.06 -14.08
CA VAL A 20 7.67 16.99 -13.64
C VAL A 20 7.32 16.79 -12.16
N ARG A 21 7.09 17.90 -11.46
CA ARG A 21 6.48 17.92 -10.13
C ARG A 21 5.01 18.26 -10.22
N TYR A 22 4.22 17.60 -9.41
CA TYR A 22 2.76 17.70 -9.42
C TYR A 22 2.23 18.16 -8.08
N PHE A 23 1.10 18.85 -8.08
CA PHE A 23 0.29 19.15 -6.91
C PHE A 23 -1.13 18.64 -7.12
N SER A 24 -1.92 18.58 -6.06
CA SER A 24 -3.30 18.08 -6.11
C SER A 24 -4.28 19.10 -5.56
N ARG A 25 -5.47 19.10 -6.16
CA ARG A 25 -6.70 19.61 -5.52
C ARG A 25 -7.63 18.44 -5.24
N PHE A 26 -8.16 18.36 -4.03
CA PHE A 26 -8.98 17.24 -3.60
C PHE A 26 -10.14 17.64 -2.71
N GLU A 27 -11.13 16.74 -2.64
CA GLU A 27 -12.37 16.95 -1.89
C GLU A 27 -12.11 17.16 -0.39
N ASN A 28 -13.07 17.82 0.28
CA ASN A 28 -13.01 18.08 1.71
C ASN A 28 -13.44 16.88 2.57
N ARG A 29 -14.13 15.89 1.98
CA ARG A 29 -14.62 14.70 2.66
C ARG A 29 -13.98 13.45 2.07
N PRO A 30 -13.56 12.49 2.90
CA PRO A 30 -13.05 11.23 2.39
C PRO A 30 -14.18 10.38 1.82
N PHE A 31 -13.92 9.68 0.72
CA PHE A 31 -14.85 8.72 0.12
C PHE A 31 -14.63 7.29 0.63
N ALA A 32 -13.48 7.01 1.26
CA ALA A 32 -13.18 5.71 1.85
C ALA A 32 -12.30 5.84 3.12
N TYR A 33 -12.44 4.83 3.99
CA TYR A 33 -11.84 4.79 5.32
C TYR A 33 -11.05 3.49 5.50
N GLY A 34 -9.73 3.56 5.37
CA GLY A 34 -8.84 2.43 5.67
C GLY A 34 -8.55 2.30 7.17
N ALA A 35 -7.71 1.34 7.58
CA ALA A 35 -7.32 1.20 8.99
C ALA A 35 -6.57 2.44 9.50
N CYS A 36 -5.54 2.88 8.77
CA CYS A 36 -4.67 4.00 9.15
C CYS A 36 -4.89 5.28 8.36
N ARG A 37 -5.62 5.24 7.25
CA ARG A 37 -5.67 6.35 6.29
C ARG A 37 -7.11 6.65 5.86
N TYR A 38 -7.38 7.92 5.65
CA TYR A 38 -8.52 8.41 4.88
C TYR A 38 -8.14 8.49 3.41
N ALA A 39 -9.10 8.27 2.51
CA ALA A 39 -8.92 8.43 1.07
C ALA A 39 -9.89 9.47 0.52
N TYR A 40 -9.38 10.44 -0.22
CA TYR A 40 -10.12 11.55 -0.84
C TYR A 40 -9.99 11.47 -2.35
N LYS A 41 -11.04 11.85 -3.09
CA LYS A 41 -10.93 12.02 -4.54
C LYS A 41 -10.32 13.38 -4.84
N GLY A 42 -9.50 13.43 -5.88
CA GLY A 42 -8.90 14.68 -6.34
C GLY A 42 -8.47 14.63 -7.79
N THR A 43 -7.78 15.69 -8.19
CA THR A 43 -7.20 15.86 -9.53
C THR A 43 -5.74 16.28 -9.42
N LEU A 44 -4.89 15.71 -10.27
CA LEU A 44 -3.49 16.08 -10.37
C LEU A 44 -3.29 17.26 -11.33
N ALA A 45 -2.36 18.16 -11.00
CA ALA A 45 -1.95 19.27 -11.85
C ALA A 45 -0.44 19.50 -11.77
N CYS A 46 0.15 20.07 -12.81
CA CYS A 46 1.55 20.49 -12.84
C CYS A 46 1.70 21.96 -13.27
N VAL A 47 2.85 22.56 -12.92
CA VAL A 47 3.22 23.91 -13.37
C VAL A 47 4.37 23.78 -14.37
N GLN A 48 4.12 24.06 -15.64
CA GLN A 48 5.17 24.18 -16.66
C GLN A 48 5.57 25.64 -16.82
N SER A 49 6.80 25.97 -16.42
CA SER A 49 7.46 27.28 -16.52
C SER A 49 6.95 28.41 -15.61
N SER A 50 7.84 29.38 -15.37
CA SER A 50 7.63 30.59 -14.57
C SER A 50 6.58 31.56 -15.12
N ARG A 51 6.01 31.31 -16.30
CA ARG A 51 4.91 32.09 -16.90
C ARG A 51 3.60 31.29 -16.90
N HIS A 52 3.05 31.19 -15.69
CA HIS A 52 1.72 30.76 -15.27
C HIS A 52 0.70 30.23 -16.31
N LYS A 53 0.51 28.90 -16.30
CA LYS A 53 -0.82 28.25 -16.26
C LYS A 53 -0.66 26.81 -15.75
N ALA A 54 -1.37 26.47 -14.66
CA ALA A 54 -1.44 25.08 -14.21
C ALA A 54 -2.13 24.24 -15.30
N ARG A 55 -1.50 23.14 -15.72
CA ARG A 55 -2.14 22.16 -16.60
C ARG A 55 -2.72 21.05 -15.74
N TYR A 56 -4.04 20.98 -15.73
CA TYR A 56 -4.78 19.81 -15.26
C TYR A 56 -4.84 18.85 -16.44
N ASN A 57 -4.28 17.66 -16.31
CA ASN A 57 -4.50 16.60 -17.31
C ASN A 57 -5.85 15.90 -17.10
N GLY A 58 -6.62 16.29 -16.08
CA GLY A 58 -7.92 15.69 -15.76
C GLY A 58 -7.82 14.30 -15.10
N SER A 59 -6.61 13.81 -14.81
CA SER A 59 -6.43 12.52 -14.17
C SER A 59 -7.02 12.55 -12.76
N SER A 60 -8.01 11.67 -12.54
CA SER A 60 -8.56 11.43 -11.22
C SER A 60 -7.53 10.73 -10.35
N ILE A 61 -7.33 11.24 -9.14
CA ILE A 61 -6.40 10.68 -8.16
C ILE A 61 -7.11 10.38 -6.84
N VAL A 62 -6.47 9.54 -6.04
CA VAL A 62 -6.75 9.39 -4.61
C VAL A 62 -5.67 10.10 -3.83
N VAL A 63 -6.08 10.95 -2.89
CA VAL A 63 -5.20 11.52 -1.87
C VAL A 63 -5.43 10.76 -0.56
N LYS A 64 -4.35 10.22 0.02
CA LYS A 64 -4.35 9.48 1.27
C LYS A 64 -3.77 10.33 2.38
N VAL A 65 -4.47 10.36 3.51
CA VAL A 65 -4.12 11.13 4.71
C VAL A 65 -4.11 10.20 5.90
N PHE A 66 -3.06 10.22 6.73
CA PHE A 66 -3.02 9.43 7.96
C PHE A 66 -4.08 9.90 8.96
N LYS A 67 -4.76 8.95 9.61
CA LYS A 67 -5.66 9.24 10.74
C LYS A 67 -4.81 9.77 11.92
N LYS A 68 -5.30 10.81 12.61
CA LYS A 68 -4.67 11.47 13.78
C LYS A 68 -3.53 12.46 13.50
N GLY A 69 -3.36 12.94 12.26
CA GLY A 69 -2.36 13.96 11.94
C GLY A 69 -0.92 13.62 12.31
N LEU A 70 -0.61 12.32 12.16
CA LEU A 70 0.67 11.72 12.52
C LEU A 70 1.74 11.90 11.44
N ALA A 71 1.39 12.35 10.23
CA ALA A 71 2.34 12.61 9.15
C ALA A 71 2.73 14.10 9.07
N LYS A 72 3.33 14.61 10.15
CA LYS A 72 3.80 16.00 10.22
C LYS A 72 5.05 16.27 9.38
N ASP A 73 5.76 15.22 8.97
CA ASP A 73 6.92 15.29 8.10
C ASP A 73 6.83 14.27 6.94
N TYR A 74 7.68 14.47 5.94
CA TYR A 74 7.82 13.59 4.79
C TYR A 74 8.24 12.16 5.20
N GLY A 75 9.03 12.04 6.26
CA GLY A 75 9.55 10.78 6.76
C GLY A 75 8.46 9.80 7.16
N ALA A 76 7.31 10.28 7.59
CA ALA A 76 6.13 9.45 7.91
C ALA A 76 5.66 8.58 6.73
N TRP A 77 5.91 8.99 5.48
CA TRP A 77 5.52 8.25 4.27
C TRP A 77 6.67 7.40 3.69
N ASN A 78 7.89 7.49 4.22
CA ASN A 78 9.05 6.78 3.67
C ASN A 78 8.82 5.26 3.62
N ALA A 79 8.16 4.70 4.64
CA ALA A 79 7.82 3.28 4.68
C ALA A 79 6.87 2.88 3.54
N ASP A 80 5.75 3.58 3.37
CA ASP A 80 4.76 3.33 2.32
C ASP A 80 5.37 3.48 0.92
N VAL A 81 6.19 4.53 0.70
CA VAL A 81 6.88 4.76 -0.57
C VAL A 81 7.90 3.65 -0.84
N SER A 82 8.69 3.27 0.17
CA SER A 82 9.70 2.20 0.03
C SER A 82 9.06 0.85 -0.25
N ALA A 83 7.97 0.51 0.45
CA ALA A 83 7.22 -0.71 0.20
C ALA A 83 6.63 -0.74 -1.23
N SER A 84 6.10 0.39 -1.70
CA SER A 84 5.54 0.49 -3.05
C SER A 84 6.61 0.37 -4.14
N LYS A 85 7.80 0.98 -3.94
CA LYS A 85 8.96 0.85 -4.84
C LYS A 85 9.44 -0.58 -4.93
N GLU A 86 9.68 -1.22 -3.78
CA GLU A 86 10.15 -2.60 -3.72
C GLU A 86 9.12 -3.57 -4.35
N ALA A 87 7.82 -3.40 -4.07
CA ALA A 87 6.76 -4.20 -4.68
C ALA A 87 6.68 -4.00 -6.20
N HIS A 88 6.88 -2.77 -6.68
CA HIS A 88 6.93 -2.45 -8.11
C HIS A 88 8.11 -3.16 -8.81
N GLU A 89 9.29 -3.16 -8.20
CA GLU A 89 10.47 -3.85 -8.72
C GLU A 89 10.25 -5.37 -8.78
N TYR A 90 9.74 -5.97 -7.70
CA TYR A 90 9.37 -7.38 -7.71
C TYR A 90 8.32 -7.71 -8.78
N ALA A 91 7.27 -6.89 -8.92
CA ALA A 91 6.26 -7.09 -9.95
C ALA A 91 6.85 -7.04 -11.36
N THR A 92 7.75 -6.09 -11.62
CA THR A 92 8.46 -5.97 -12.90
C THR A 92 9.28 -7.22 -13.22
N LEU A 93 10.07 -7.68 -12.24
CA LEU A 93 10.86 -8.90 -12.37
C LEU A 93 9.99 -10.15 -12.55
N PHE A 94 8.88 -10.25 -11.82
CA PHE A 94 7.94 -11.37 -11.92
C PHE A 94 7.24 -11.43 -13.28
N ASN A 95 6.78 -10.28 -13.77
CA ASN A 95 6.17 -10.14 -15.11
C ASN A 95 7.16 -10.57 -16.20
N ALA A 96 8.44 -10.17 -16.07
CA ALA A 96 9.48 -10.53 -17.03
C ALA A 96 9.73 -12.05 -17.11
N LYS A 97 9.41 -12.82 -16.05
CA LYS A 97 9.48 -14.29 -16.09
C LYS A 97 8.38 -14.96 -16.90
N ARG A 98 7.33 -14.21 -17.28
CA ARG A 98 6.18 -14.70 -18.07
C ARG A 98 5.49 -15.93 -17.45
N PHE A 99 5.46 -16.00 -16.12
CA PHE A 99 4.76 -17.07 -15.39
C PHE A 99 3.24 -16.93 -15.39
N ILE A 100 2.74 -15.73 -15.73
CA ILE A 100 1.34 -15.33 -15.62
C ILE A 100 0.90 -14.62 -16.90
N GLU A 101 -0.38 -14.72 -17.23
CA GLU A 101 -0.96 -14.02 -18.39
C GLU A 101 -1.31 -12.55 -18.10
N ARG A 102 -1.71 -12.28 -16.86
CA ARG A 102 -2.13 -10.94 -16.40
C ARG A 102 -1.00 -10.31 -15.60
N SER A 103 -0.47 -9.19 -16.06
CA SER A 103 0.68 -8.54 -15.42
C SER A 103 0.30 -7.90 -14.08
N LEU A 104 1.29 -7.72 -13.21
CA LEU A 104 1.15 -7.02 -11.94
C LEU A 104 1.78 -5.63 -12.03
N TYR A 105 1.12 -4.61 -11.47
CA TYR A 105 1.66 -3.26 -11.39
C TYR A 105 1.32 -2.63 -10.04
N PHE A 106 2.32 -2.03 -9.40
CA PHE A 106 2.17 -1.21 -8.20
C PHE A 106 2.54 0.24 -8.55
N PRO A 107 1.65 1.22 -8.33
CA PRO A 107 1.99 2.63 -8.47
C PRO A 107 2.86 3.06 -7.30
N ILE A 108 3.86 3.89 -7.57
CA ILE A 108 4.63 4.57 -6.53
C ILE A 108 3.93 5.88 -6.19
N PRO A 109 3.41 6.07 -4.96
CA PRO A 109 2.66 7.26 -4.61
C PRO A 109 3.54 8.51 -4.63
N TYR A 110 2.93 9.64 -4.96
CA TYR A 110 3.53 10.97 -4.84
C TYR A 110 3.34 11.45 -3.41
N VAL A 111 4.34 12.07 -2.79
CA VAL A 111 4.17 12.67 -1.47
C VAL A 111 4.31 14.18 -1.59
N ALA A 112 3.33 14.90 -1.04
CA ALA A 112 3.27 16.36 -1.07
C ALA A 112 2.81 16.91 0.28
N LYS A 113 3.28 18.10 0.63
CA LYS A 113 2.82 18.83 1.82
C LYS A 113 1.50 19.54 1.50
N MET A 114 0.61 19.66 2.47
CA MET A 114 -0.57 20.51 2.37
C MET A 114 -0.20 21.99 2.15
N ASP A 115 -0.98 22.69 1.32
CA ASP A 115 -0.89 24.15 1.08
C ASP A 115 -2.12 24.85 1.65
N LYS A 116 -3.32 24.48 1.19
CA LYS A 116 -4.59 25.08 1.60
C LYS A 116 -5.58 24.02 2.03
N ARG A 117 -6.34 24.33 3.08
CA ARG A 117 -7.51 23.55 3.48
C ARG A 117 -8.75 24.13 2.82
N ALA A 118 -9.71 23.26 2.51
CA ALA A 118 -11.07 23.69 2.26
C ALA A 118 -11.63 24.33 3.54
N GLY A 119 -11.97 25.62 3.49
CA GLY A 119 -12.61 26.32 4.60
C GLY A 119 -14.12 26.10 4.61
N SER A 120 -14.74 26.28 5.78
CA SER A 120 -16.18 26.48 5.85
C SER A 120 -16.48 27.98 5.83
N TRP A 121 -17.21 28.43 4.81
CA TRP A 121 -17.72 29.80 4.78
C TRP A 121 -19.12 29.81 5.40
N PHE A 122 -19.20 30.02 6.70
CA PHE A 122 -20.48 30.34 7.35
C PHE A 122 -20.68 31.86 7.26
N LEU A 123 -21.75 32.28 6.60
CA LEU A 123 -22.09 33.68 6.38
C LEU A 123 -22.62 34.28 7.69
N GLY A 124 -21.76 34.96 8.44
CA GLY A 124 -22.15 35.84 9.56
C GLY A 124 -21.79 35.32 10.95
N PHE A 125 -20.80 35.98 11.55
CA PHE A 125 -20.46 36.02 12.99
C PHE A 125 -19.82 34.78 13.64
N ILE A 126 -18.65 35.07 14.25
CA ILE A 126 -17.79 34.25 15.12
C ILE A 126 -16.97 33.18 14.38
N GLY A 127 -15.65 33.37 14.38
CA GLY A 127 -14.69 32.38 13.92
C GLY A 127 -14.87 31.09 14.69
N GLY A 128 -15.49 30.11 14.04
CA GLY A 128 -15.49 28.73 14.51
C GLY A 128 -14.13 28.11 14.19
N GLU A 129 -13.50 27.50 15.18
CA GLU A 129 -12.43 26.52 14.97
C GLU A 129 -12.84 25.59 13.82
N ASP A 130 -11.93 25.38 12.86
CA ASP A 130 -12.08 24.38 11.80
C ASP A 130 -12.54 23.06 12.45
N ASP A 131 -13.82 22.71 12.31
CA ASP A 131 -14.38 21.49 12.88
C ASP A 131 -13.69 20.28 12.21
N MET A 132 -12.64 19.78 12.88
CA MET A 132 -11.88 18.61 12.49
C MET A 132 -12.76 17.36 12.32
N SER A 133 -14.01 17.37 12.80
CA SER A 133 -14.97 16.28 12.56
C SER A 133 -15.34 16.15 11.07
N THR A 134 -15.30 17.24 10.30
CA THR A 134 -15.73 17.26 8.89
C THR A 134 -14.60 17.25 7.86
N ASN A 135 -13.39 17.71 8.24
CA ASN A 135 -12.19 17.68 7.39
C ASN A 135 -10.94 17.34 8.25
N PRO A 136 -10.60 16.05 8.42
CA PRO A 136 -9.58 15.63 9.36
C PRO A 136 -8.13 15.82 8.86
N VAL A 137 -7.92 16.43 7.69
CA VAL A 137 -6.57 16.77 7.19
C VAL A 137 -6.01 18.01 7.90
N GLY A 138 -4.84 17.88 8.49
CA GLY A 138 -4.11 18.98 9.12
C GLY A 138 -3.41 19.89 8.12
N SER A 139 -3.29 21.18 8.44
CA SER A 139 -2.67 22.20 7.58
C SER A 139 -1.18 22.00 7.31
N MET A 140 -0.49 21.24 8.16
CA MET A 140 0.96 21.00 8.08
C MET A 140 1.31 19.56 7.71
N GLU A 141 0.32 18.75 7.33
CA GLU A 141 0.54 17.34 7.03
C GLU A 141 1.15 17.11 5.66
N TYR A 142 1.84 16.00 5.54
CA TYR A 142 2.15 15.39 4.25
C TYR A 142 1.09 14.37 3.89
N VAL A 143 0.76 14.31 2.60
CA VAL A 143 -0.23 13.39 2.03
C VAL A 143 0.41 12.58 0.92
N ALA A 144 -0.08 11.36 0.71
CA ALA A 144 0.27 10.55 -0.44
C ALA A 144 -0.80 10.67 -1.53
N MET A 145 -0.40 10.78 -2.78
CA MET A 145 -1.29 10.86 -3.93
C MET A 145 -0.99 9.66 -4.83
N GLU A 146 -2.02 9.11 -5.46
CA GLU A 146 -1.88 8.03 -6.45
C GLU A 146 -3.04 8.11 -7.45
N GLU A 147 -2.89 7.58 -8.66
CA GLU A 147 -3.98 7.64 -9.62
C GLU A 147 -5.16 6.79 -9.15
N TYR A 148 -6.37 7.31 -9.32
CA TYR A 148 -7.59 6.61 -8.97
C TYR A 148 -7.73 5.34 -9.79
N ILE A 149 -8.00 4.22 -9.13
CA ILE A 149 -8.27 2.93 -9.78
C ILE A 149 -9.79 2.73 -9.79
N SER A 150 -10.42 2.87 -10.95
CA SER A 150 -11.84 2.56 -11.12
C SER A 150 -12.05 1.06 -11.34
N GLY A 151 -13.16 0.52 -10.83
CA GLY A 151 -13.59 -0.86 -11.04
C GLY A 151 -13.77 -1.64 -9.74
N ASN A 152 -13.88 -2.96 -9.86
CA ASN A 152 -14.14 -3.85 -8.74
C ASN A 152 -12.87 -4.01 -7.89
N TYR A 153 -12.82 -3.29 -6.77
CA TYR A 153 -11.72 -3.39 -5.81
C TYR A 153 -11.78 -4.71 -5.07
N ILE A 154 -10.67 -5.45 -5.09
CA ILE A 154 -10.55 -6.77 -4.47
C ILE A 154 -9.32 -6.78 -3.57
N LYS A 155 -9.50 -7.29 -2.35
CA LYS A 155 -8.41 -7.67 -1.45
C LYS A 155 -8.20 -9.17 -1.52
N PHE A 156 -7.04 -9.60 -2.01
CA PHE A 156 -6.72 -11.01 -2.28
C PHE A 156 -6.13 -11.71 -1.05
N ASN A 157 -5.29 -11.00 -0.29
CA ASN A 157 -4.75 -11.45 0.99
C ASN A 157 -4.52 -10.24 1.91
N SER A 158 -4.18 -10.51 3.17
CA SER A 158 -3.74 -9.48 4.12
C SER A 158 -2.29 -9.67 4.53
N ASN A 159 -1.79 -8.75 5.36
CA ASN A 159 -0.46 -8.84 5.94
C ASN A 159 -0.35 -9.80 7.15
N ASN A 160 -1.42 -10.50 7.54
CA ASN A 160 -1.38 -11.44 8.68
C ASN A 160 -1.93 -12.84 8.35
N GLY A 161 -1.88 -13.23 7.08
CA GLY A 161 -2.21 -14.59 6.63
C GLY A 161 -3.67 -14.82 6.23
N TYR A 162 -4.52 -13.79 6.21
CA TYR A 162 -5.84 -13.91 5.57
C TYR A 162 -5.71 -14.12 4.05
N VAL A 163 -6.53 -15.00 3.49
CA VAL A 163 -6.66 -15.26 2.05
C VAL A 163 -8.13 -15.12 1.69
N ASN A 164 -8.43 -14.43 0.60
CA ASN A 164 -9.78 -14.31 0.08
C ASN A 164 -10.08 -15.48 -0.87
N ASP A 165 -10.61 -16.57 -0.30
CA ASP A 165 -10.92 -17.79 -1.05
C ASP A 165 -12.00 -17.59 -2.14
N ALA A 166 -12.82 -16.54 -2.06
CA ALA A 166 -13.88 -16.26 -3.03
C ALA A 166 -13.35 -15.81 -4.41
N VAL A 167 -12.09 -15.35 -4.50
CA VAL A 167 -11.53 -14.76 -5.73
C VAL A 167 -10.78 -15.78 -6.58
N ASN A 168 -10.55 -17.00 -6.06
CA ASN A 168 -9.83 -18.11 -6.74
C ASN A 168 -8.65 -17.65 -7.63
N SER A 169 -7.70 -16.90 -7.04
CA SER A 169 -6.55 -16.38 -7.76
C SER A 169 -5.30 -17.22 -7.50
N SER A 170 -4.71 -17.81 -8.54
CA SER A 170 -3.39 -18.46 -8.45
C SER A 170 -2.23 -17.47 -8.48
N THR A 171 -2.37 -16.34 -9.19
CA THR A 171 -1.31 -15.34 -9.37
C THR A 171 -0.87 -14.69 -8.07
N MET A 172 -1.81 -14.20 -7.26
CA MET A 172 -1.51 -13.44 -6.04
C MET A 172 -0.71 -14.23 -4.98
N PRO A 173 -1.14 -15.42 -4.53
CA PRO A 173 -0.34 -16.21 -3.60
C PRO A 173 1.00 -16.67 -4.21
N ALA A 174 1.05 -16.91 -5.53
CA ALA A 174 2.29 -17.25 -6.21
C ALA A 174 3.28 -16.06 -6.22
N PHE A 175 2.81 -14.83 -6.44
CA PHE A 175 3.65 -13.64 -6.39
C PHE A 175 4.28 -13.45 -5.01
N SER A 176 3.48 -13.50 -3.93
CA SER A 176 4.00 -13.41 -2.55
C SER A 176 5.04 -14.50 -2.21
N HIS A 177 4.78 -15.74 -2.65
CA HIS A 177 5.75 -16.84 -2.48
C HIS A 177 7.03 -16.60 -3.30
N TRP A 178 6.88 -16.12 -4.53
CA TRP A 178 8.02 -15.81 -5.39
C TRP A 178 8.90 -14.70 -4.81
N THR A 179 8.34 -13.63 -4.25
CA THR A 179 9.17 -12.56 -3.65
C THR A 179 10.02 -13.11 -2.52
N PHE A 180 9.44 -13.96 -1.67
CA PHE A 180 10.19 -14.65 -0.61
C PHE A 180 11.28 -15.56 -1.16
N HIS A 181 10.99 -16.32 -2.22
CA HIS A 181 11.99 -17.15 -2.85
C HIS A 181 13.13 -16.34 -3.49
N HIS A 182 12.79 -15.29 -4.25
CA HIS A 182 13.73 -14.44 -4.98
C HIS A 182 14.66 -13.68 -4.03
N SER A 183 14.13 -13.20 -2.91
CA SER A 183 14.90 -12.52 -1.88
C SER A 183 15.65 -13.47 -0.94
N ASN A 184 15.73 -14.77 -1.25
CA ASN A 184 16.28 -15.81 -0.36
C ASN A 184 15.69 -15.80 1.06
N GLY A 185 14.40 -15.48 1.19
CA GLY A 185 13.68 -15.42 2.46
C GLY A 185 13.83 -14.11 3.24
N GLU A 186 14.49 -13.10 2.68
CA GLU A 186 14.62 -11.79 3.34
C GLU A 186 13.32 -10.98 3.35
N LEU A 187 12.54 -11.00 2.27
CA LEU A 187 11.38 -10.13 2.04
C LEU A 187 10.16 -10.92 1.56
N LEU A 188 8.96 -10.54 1.97
CA LEU A 188 7.71 -11.08 1.46
C LEU A 188 6.71 -9.97 1.20
N VAL A 189 6.26 -9.82 -0.05
CA VAL A 189 5.23 -8.85 -0.42
C VAL A 189 3.84 -9.47 -0.20
N CYS A 190 2.98 -8.77 0.53
CA CYS A 190 1.61 -9.18 0.88
C CYS A 190 0.67 -7.97 0.97
N ASP A 191 -0.51 -8.16 1.58
CA ASP A 191 -1.61 -7.19 1.56
C ASP A 191 -2.01 -6.80 0.12
N LEU A 192 -2.06 -7.81 -0.76
CA LEU A 192 -2.30 -7.65 -2.19
C LEU A 192 -3.77 -7.25 -2.42
N GLN A 193 -3.98 -6.04 -2.91
CA GLN A 193 -5.29 -5.45 -3.11
C GLN A 193 -5.29 -4.46 -4.28
N GLY A 194 -6.39 -4.37 -5.00
CA GLY A 194 -6.53 -3.47 -6.14
C GLY A 194 -7.60 -3.91 -7.13
N VAL A 195 -7.42 -3.56 -8.41
CA VAL A 195 -8.40 -3.83 -9.48
C VAL A 195 -7.71 -4.51 -10.66
N LEU A 196 -8.43 -5.43 -11.30
CA LEU A 196 -8.05 -5.94 -12.61
C LEU A 196 -8.55 -4.97 -13.71
N ASN A 197 -7.62 -4.31 -14.40
CA ASN A 197 -7.90 -3.47 -15.55
C ASN A 197 -7.40 -4.16 -16.84
N GLY A 198 -8.32 -4.79 -17.57
CA GLY A 198 -8.00 -5.59 -18.75
C GLY A 198 -7.08 -6.77 -18.41
N LYS A 199 -5.84 -6.74 -18.89
CA LYS A 199 -4.81 -7.76 -18.61
C LYS A 199 -3.83 -7.37 -17.49
N ASN A 200 -4.09 -6.29 -16.76
CA ASN A 200 -3.16 -5.78 -15.75
C ASN A 200 -3.86 -5.67 -14.40
N TYR A 201 -3.32 -6.34 -13.38
CA TYR A 201 -3.69 -6.07 -12.00
C TYR A 201 -2.96 -4.80 -11.55
N ARG A 202 -3.74 -3.74 -11.32
CA ARG A 202 -3.26 -2.52 -10.69
C ARG A 202 -3.49 -2.65 -9.20
N LEU A 203 -2.44 -3.01 -8.49
CA LEU A 203 -2.42 -3.22 -7.04
C LEU A 203 -1.96 -1.95 -6.33
N THR A 204 -2.35 -1.75 -5.08
CA THR A 204 -1.95 -0.58 -4.27
C THR A 204 -1.78 -0.97 -2.81
N ASP A 205 -1.09 -0.12 -2.04
CA ASP A 205 -0.85 -0.30 -0.60
C ASP A 205 -0.31 -1.68 -0.20
N PRO A 206 0.80 -2.14 -0.81
CA PRO A 206 1.41 -3.39 -0.39
C PRO A 206 1.99 -3.28 1.03
N ALA A 207 2.02 -4.41 1.74
CA ALA A 207 2.86 -4.58 2.91
C ALA A 207 4.06 -5.47 2.57
N ILE A 208 5.20 -5.22 3.20
CA ILE A 208 6.40 -6.05 3.06
C ILE A 208 6.83 -6.54 4.42
N HIS A 209 6.92 -7.86 4.58
CA HIS A 209 7.52 -8.47 5.76
C HIS A 209 8.99 -8.71 5.54
N SER A 210 9.84 -8.17 6.40
CA SER A 210 11.29 -8.32 6.32
C SER A 210 11.88 -9.11 7.48
N THR A 211 13.08 -9.65 7.35
CA THR A 211 13.78 -10.30 8.48
C THR A 211 14.04 -9.34 9.64
N THR A 212 14.11 -8.03 9.37
CA THR A 212 14.20 -6.95 10.35
C THR A 212 12.87 -6.23 10.46
N ALA A 213 11.96 -6.74 11.32
CA ALA A 213 10.62 -6.20 11.49
C ALA A 213 10.59 -4.65 11.61
N LYS A 214 9.53 -4.05 11.08
CA LYS A 214 9.31 -2.59 10.98
C LYS A 214 10.21 -1.83 10.00
N ARG A 215 11.08 -2.51 9.22
CA ARG A 215 11.87 -1.86 8.17
C ARG A 215 10.97 -1.16 7.14
N TYR A 216 9.84 -1.78 6.79
CA TYR A 216 8.84 -1.22 5.88
C TYR A 216 7.61 -0.66 6.61
N GLY A 217 7.80 -0.13 7.82
CA GLY A 217 6.75 0.51 8.61
C GLY A 217 5.95 -0.46 9.49
N LEU A 218 4.86 0.02 10.08
CA LEU A 218 4.16 -0.72 11.13
C LEU A 218 3.44 -1.98 10.64
N THR A 219 3.22 -2.13 9.34
CA THR A 219 2.60 -3.31 8.71
C THR A 219 3.59 -4.43 8.41
N ASP A 220 4.90 -4.17 8.52
CA ASP A 220 5.96 -5.17 8.50
C ASP A 220 5.97 -5.91 9.84
N LEU A 221 5.36 -7.10 9.85
CA LEU A 221 5.27 -7.99 11.01
C LEU A 221 6.51 -8.92 11.10
N GLY A 222 7.49 -8.70 10.25
CA GLY A 222 8.71 -9.48 10.16
C GLY A 222 8.50 -10.96 9.85
N ILE A 223 9.36 -11.82 10.42
CA ILE A 223 9.29 -13.28 10.24
C ILE A 223 7.93 -13.84 10.69
N ALA A 224 7.29 -13.23 11.70
CA ALA A 224 5.93 -13.58 12.12
C ALA A 224 4.92 -13.45 10.98
N GLY A 225 4.99 -12.36 10.23
CA GLY A 225 4.15 -12.11 9.06
C GLY A 225 4.46 -13.06 7.91
N GLN A 226 5.75 -13.32 7.64
CA GLN A 226 6.17 -14.30 6.64
C GLN A 226 5.62 -15.70 6.95
N ALA A 227 5.74 -16.12 8.21
CA ALA A 227 5.23 -17.40 8.66
C ALA A 227 3.69 -17.46 8.65
N SER A 228 3.02 -16.36 9.01
CA SER A 228 1.55 -16.24 8.90
C SER A 228 1.06 -16.43 7.48
N PHE A 229 1.78 -15.91 6.47
CA PHE A 229 1.51 -16.18 5.07
C PHE A 229 1.69 -17.68 4.74
N PHE A 230 2.83 -18.28 5.09
CA PHE A 230 3.10 -19.68 4.74
C PHE A 230 2.21 -20.69 5.48
N LYS A 231 1.66 -20.33 6.64
CA LYS A 231 0.67 -21.14 7.35
C LYS A 231 -0.61 -21.36 6.54
N THR A 232 -1.05 -20.35 5.78
CA THR A 232 -2.28 -20.40 4.98
C THR A 232 -2.04 -20.60 3.49
N HIS A 233 -0.80 -20.38 3.02
CA HIS A 233 -0.42 -20.56 1.62
C HIS A 233 -0.54 -22.01 1.16
N LYS A 234 -1.24 -22.20 0.06
CA LYS A 234 -1.28 -23.47 -0.69
C LYS A 234 -0.60 -23.24 -2.03
N CYS A 235 0.57 -23.87 -2.22
CA CYS A 235 1.28 -23.81 -3.50
C CYS A 235 0.36 -24.26 -4.65
N ASN A 236 0.42 -23.53 -5.76
CA ASN A 236 -0.31 -23.85 -6.99
C ASN A 236 0.66 -24.19 -8.14
N ASN A 237 0.13 -24.33 -9.36
CA ASN A 237 0.91 -24.67 -10.56
C ASN A 237 2.03 -23.67 -10.88
N ILE A 238 1.87 -22.39 -10.54
CA ILE A 238 2.90 -21.35 -10.73
C ILE A 238 4.05 -21.58 -9.74
N CYS A 239 3.74 -21.96 -8.49
CA CYS A 239 4.69 -22.13 -7.39
C CYS A 239 5.67 -23.30 -7.56
N ARG A 240 5.43 -24.24 -8.49
CA ARG A 240 6.21 -25.49 -8.62
C ARG A 240 7.73 -25.27 -8.81
N ARG A 241 8.12 -24.08 -9.27
CA ARG A 241 9.51 -23.69 -9.55
C ARG A 241 10.27 -23.19 -8.32
N TRP A 242 9.63 -23.10 -7.15
CA TRP A 242 10.22 -22.51 -5.96
C TRP A 242 10.13 -23.47 -4.78
N LYS A 243 11.05 -23.29 -3.82
CA LYS A 243 11.09 -24.10 -2.59
C LYS A 243 9.75 -24.01 -1.87
N LYS A 244 9.14 -25.17 -1.56
CA LYS A 244 7.96 -25.22 -0.70
C LYS A 244 8.42 -24.96 0.73
N ILE A 245 7.67 -24.14 1.45
CA ILE A 245 8.01 -23.81 2.84
C ILE A 245 7.05 -24.55 3.75
N ARG A 246 7.59 -25.27 4.75
CA ARG A 246 6.85 -25.73 5.92
C ARG A 246 7.39 -25.04 7.15
N LEU A 247 6.50 -24.67 8.06
CA LEU A 247 6.89 -24.14 9.37
C LEU A 247 7.34 -25.31 10.26
N THR A 248 8.31 -25.09 11.15
CA THR A 248 8.54 -26.03 12.25
C THR A 248 7.34 -26.03 13.20
N ASN A 249 7.21 -27.06 14.04
CA ASN A 249 6.13 -27.13 15.01
C ASN A 249 6.17 -25.94 15.98
N GLU A 250 7.37 -25.53 16.41
CA GLU A 250 7.56 -24.40 17.33
C GLU A 250 7.10 -23.09 16.68
N LEU A 251 7.52 -22.81 15.44
CA LEU A 251 7.11 -21.59 14.74
C LEU A 251 5.61 -21.60 14.44
N ASN A 252 5.05 -22.76 14.10
CA ASN A 252 3.62 -22.90 13.87
C ASN A 252 2.80 -22.61 15.14
N GLN A 253 3.26 -23.09 16.31
CA GLN A 253 2.63 -22.78 17.61
C GLN A 253 2.69 -21.29 17.96
N GLU A 254 3.82 -20.62 17.70
CA GLU A 254 3.94 -19.18 17.94
C GLU A 254 3.01 -18.36 17.02
N VAL A 255 2.96 -18.70 15.73
CA VAL A 255 2.12 -18.01 14.74
C VAL A 255 0.62 -18.31 14.95
N ASN A 256 0.25 -19.40 15.62
CA ASN A 256 -1.14 -19.65 16.03
C ASN A 256 -1.70 -18.61 16.99
N LYS A 257 -0.83 -17.84 17.67
CA LYS A 257 -1.25 -16.73 18.54
C LYS A 257 -1.66 -15.49 17.74
N ILE A 258 -1.37 -15.44 16.44
CA ILE A 258 -1.75 -14.37 15.54
C ILE A 258 -3.04 -14.77 14.83
N GLN A 259 -4.14 -14.09 15.16
CA GLN A 259 -5.42 -14.30 14.49
C GLN A 259 -5.40 -13.63 13.11
N SER A 260 -5.66 -14.40 12.05
CA SER A 260 -5.78 -13.86 10.70
C SER A 260 -6.97 -12.92 10.59
N SER A 261 -6.82 -11.87 9.78
CA SER A 261 -7.85 -10.84 9.57
C SER A 261 -7.77 -10.29 8.16
N ALA A 262 -8.93 -10.00 7.57
CA ALA A 262 -9.00 -9.27 6.30
C ALA A 262 -8.53 -7.81 6.45
N HIS A 263 -8.57 -7.28 7.67
CA HIS A 263 -8.07 -5.94 7.98
C HIS A 263 -6.54 -5.95 8.16
N THR A 264 -5.92 -4.82 7.82
CA THR A 264 -4.48 -4.61 8.05
C THR A 264 -4.17 -4.71 9.53
N THR A 265 -3.13 -5.47 9.86
CA THR A 265 -2.62 -5.65 11.23
C THR A 265 -1.34 -4.87 11.43
N PHE A 266 -1.16 -4.25 12.58
CA PHE A 266 0.07 -3.53 12.93
C PHE A 266 0.96 -4.34 13.85
N SER A 267 2.26 -4.11 13.77
CA SER A 267 3.28 -4.79 14.58
C SER A 267 3.07 -4.66 16.08
N PHE A 268 2.48 -3.56 16.56
CA PHE A 268 2.14 -3.42 17.99
C PHE A 268 0.92 -4.24 18.44
N GLN A 269 0.15 -4.79 17.52
CA GLN A 269 -0.96 -5.71 17.80
C GLN A 269 -0.52 -7.18 17.81
N VAL A 270 0.69 -7.47 17.31
CA VAL A 270 1.24 -8.81 17.25
C VAL A 270 1.97 -9.12 18.56
N PRO A 271 1.73 -10.27 19.20
CA PRO A 271 2.49 -10.67 20.38
C PRO A 271 4.00 -10.71 20.10
N ASN A 272 4.82 -10.43 21.12
CA ASN A 272 6.26 -10.66 21.00
C ASN A 272 6.54 -12.16 20.86
N ILE A 273 6.78 -12.61 19.63
CA ILE A 273 7.10 -13.99 19.33
C ILE A 273 8.60 -14.16 19.02
N LYS A 274 9.18 -15.28 19.46
CA LYS A 274 10.58 -15.61 19.15
C LYS A 274 10.64 -16.23 17.75
N THR A 275 11.08 -15.45 16.78
CA THR A 275 11.19 -15.90 15.39
C THR A 275 12.62 -15.78 14.84
N ASN A 276 13.06 -16.78 14.10
CA ASN A 276 14.33 -16.84 13.38
C ASN A 276 14.12 -17.50 12.01
N LYS A 277 14.84 -17.03 10.99
CA LYS A 277 14.81 -17.56 9.63
C LYS A 277 15.20 -19.04 9.54
N SER A 278 16.00 -19.55 10.48
CA SER A 278 16.33 -20.99 10.57
C SER A 278 15.12 -21.89 10.88
N GLN A 279 14.00 -21.32 11.32
CA GLN A 279 12.76 -22.04 11.63
C GLN A 279 11.86 -22.26 10.39
N PHE A 280 12.32 -21.88 9.20
CA PHE A 280 11.68 -22.28 7.94
C PHE A 280 12.30 -23.58 7.42
N ASN A 281 11.47 -24.62 7.28
CA ASN A 281 11.88 -25.86 6.62
C ASN A 281 11.67 -25.71 5.12
N TYR A 282 12.78 -25.57 4.39
CA TYR A 282 12.79 -25.53 2.93
C TYR A 282 12.70 -26.95 2.39
N ILE A 283 11.56 -27.29 1.80
CA ILE A 283 11.43 -28.54 1.05
C ILE A 283 12.03 -28.30 -0.34
N PRO A 284 13.07 -29.08 -0.74
CA PRO A 284 13.61 -29.00 -2.08
C PRO A 284 12.53 -29.17 -3.13
N ILE A 285 12.73 -28.55 -4.29
CA ILE A 285 11.94 -28.84 -5.47
C ILE A 285 12.36 -30.25 -5.89
N ILE A 286 11.44 -31.20 -5.83
CA ILE A 286 11.64 -32.49 -6.49
C ILE A 286 11.38 -32.18 -7.95
N GLU A 287 12.43 -32.19 -8.77
CA GLU A 287 12.27 -32.16 -10.22
C GLU A 287 11.54 -33.45 -10.62
N GLU A 288 10.35 -33.31 -11.19
CA GLU A 288 9.65 -34.39 -11.90
C GLU A 288 10.19 -34.49 -13.32
#